data_AF-A0A969UHS1-F1
#
_entry.id   AF-A0A969UHS1-F1
#
_cell.length_a   1.000
_cell.length_b   1.000
_cell.length_c   1.000
_cell.angle_alpha   90.00
_cell.angle_beta   90.00
_cell.angle_gamma   90.00
#
_symmetry.space_group_name_H-M   'P 1'
#
loop_
_entity.id
_entity.type
_entity.pdbx_description
1 polymer ?
#
loop_
_entity_poly.entity_id
_entity_poly.type
_entity_poly.pdbx_seq_one_letter_code
_entity_poly.pdbx_strand_id
1 'polypeptide(L)'
;MSITFVSIILFGIEQIGSQLEQPFAHNPNALPLDLICQTILLNVQELIKQTDQDNQGFTLGENGHDSLAWQSESQRSHTDKRQKKQITLKDLIAFSEGDHLN
;
A
#
# COMPACT_ATOMS: atom_id res chain seq x y z
N MET A 1 -18.04 -48.88 -9.80
CA MET A 1 -17.56 -47.61 -10.41
C MET A 1 -17.69 -46.39 -9.51
N SER A 2 -18.72 -46.28 -8.66
CA SER A 2 -18.93 -45.09 -7.79
C SER A 2 -17.86 -44.90 -6.71
N ILE A 3 -17.42 -45.97 -6.05
CA ILE A 3 -16.38 -45.91 -5.00
C ILE A 3 -15.06 -45.35 -5.53
N THR A 4 -14.61 -45.80 -6.69
CA THR A 4 -13.38 -45.29 -7.32
C THR A 4 -13.48 -43.79 -7.59
N PHE A 5 -14.64 -43.31 -8.05
CA PHE A 5 -14.85 -41.88 -8.32
C PHE A 5 -14.81 -41.06 -7.03
N VAL A 6 -15.52 -41.49 -5.99
CA VAL A 6 -15.52 -40.82 -4.68
C VAL A 6 -14.12 -40.82 -4.06
N SER A 7 -13.37 -41.92 -4.18
CA SER A 7 -11.98 -42.00 -3.69
C SER A 7 -11.04 -41.04 -4.42
N ILE A 8 -11.18 -40.88 -5.74
CA ILE A 8 -10.36 -39.92 -6.51
C ILE A 8 -10.65 -38.49 -6.07
N ILE A 9 -11.93 -38.15 -5.84
CA ILE A 9 -12.30 -36.81 -5.35
C ILE A 9 -11.70 -36.59 -3.97
N LEU A 10 -11.88 -37.54 -3.04
CA LEU A 10 -11.42 -37.39 -1.66
C LEU A 10 -9.90 -37.29 -1.55
N PHE A 11 -9.17 -38.12 -2.30
CA PHE A 11 -7.71 -38.05 -2.35
C PHE A 11 -7.23 -36.79 -3.08
N GLY A 12 -7.93 -36.37 -4.14
CA GLY A 12 -7.62 -35.14 -4.86
C GLY A 12 -7.70 -33.90 -3.98
N ILE A 13 -8.76 -33.76 -3.16
CA ILE A 13 -8.88 -32.62 -2.24
C ILE A 13 -7.82 -32.64 -1.14
N GLU A 14 -7.45 -33.83 -0.65
CA GLU A 14 -6.40 -33.99 0.36
C GLU A 14 -5.04 -33.51 -0.18
N GLN A 15 -4.69 -33.92 -1.40
CA GLN A 15 -3.45 -33.51 -2.06
C GLN A 15 -3.41 -32.00 -2.34
N ILE A 16 -4.55 -31.40 -2.71
CA ILE A 16 -4.65 -29.95 -2.90
C ILE A 16 -4.46 -29.23 -1.55
N GLY A 17 -5.11 -29.71 -0.49
CA GLY A 17 -4.98 -29.15 0.86
C GLY A 17 -3.54 -29.19 1.38
N SER A 18 -2.86 -30.32 1.22
CA SER A 18 -1.46 -30.48 1.63
C SER A 18 -0.51 -29.53 0.89
N GLN A 19 -0.73 -29.30 -0.41
CA GLN A 19 0.07 -28.34 -1.18
C GLN A 19 -0.17 -26.89 -0.74
N LEU A 20 -1.41 -26.54 -0.37
CA LEU A 20 -1.78 -25.21 0.11
C LEU A 20 -1.24 -24.91 1.52
N GLU A 21 -0.99 -25.91 2.35
CA GLU A 21 -0.46 -25.74 3.70
C GLU A 21 0.99 -25.23 3.70
N GLN A 22 1.74 -25.49 2.62
CA GLN A 22 3.12 -25.04 2.45
C GLN A 22 3.27 -24.03 1.31
N PRO A 23 2.66 -22.84 1.41
CA PRO A 23 2.59 -21.89 0.32
C PRO A 23 3.96 -21.26 -0.03
N PHE A 24 4.96 -21.38 0.85
CA PHE A 24 6.30 -20.84 0.66
C PHE A 24 7.38 -21.93 0.45
N ALA A 25 6.96 -23.17 0.21
CA ALA A 25 7.89 -24.24 -0.13
C ALA A 25 8.50 -24.03 -1.54
N HIS A 26 9.44 -24.89 -1.92
CA HIS A 26 10.03 -24.88 -3.27
C HIS A 26 9.33 -25.89 -4.19
N ASN A 27 7.99 -25.90 -4.17
CA ASN A 27 7.20 -26.78 -5.04
C ASN A 27 6.56 -25.97 -6.19
N PRO A 28 6.13 -26.62 -7.29
CA PRO A 28 5.59 -25.91 -8.46
C PRO A 28 4.33 -25.08 -8.22
N ASN A 29 3.58 -25.39 -7.15
CA ASN A 29 2.34 -24.69 -6.76
C ASN A 29 2.56 -23.74 -5.58
N ALA A 30 3.82 -23.51 -5.18
CA ALA A 30 4.17 -22.55 -4.15
C ALA A 30 4.18 -21.12 -4.72
N LEU A 31 4.11 -20.16 -3.81
CA LEU A 31 4.17 -18.75 -4.15
C LEU A 31 5.56 -18.39 -4.69
N PRO A 32 5.64 -17.61 -5.78
CA PRO A 32 6.91 -17.18 -6.37
C PRO A 32 7.53 -16.05 -5.53
N LEU A 33 8.06 -16.39 -4.36
CA LEU A 33 8.54 -15.42 -3.38
C LEU A 33 9.65 -14.53 -3.94
N ASP A 34 10.53 -15.08 -4.77
CA ASP A 34 11.60 -14.31 -5.43
C ASP A 34 11.05 -13.19 -6.31
N LEU A 35 10.00 -13.48 -7.08
CA LEU A 35 9.34 -12.48 -7.93
C LEU A 35 8.64 -11.41 -7.09
N ILE A 36 7.99 -11.82 -6.00
CA ILE A 36 7.33 -10.89 -5.06
C ILE A 36 8.38 -9.98 -4.43
N CYS A 37 9.47 -10.52 -3.91
CA CYS A 37 10.56 -9.76 -3.29
C CYS A 37 11.22 -8.81 -4.30
N GLN A 38 11.45 -9.25 -5.53
CA GLN A 38 11.98 -8.39 -6.59
C GLN A 38 11.01 -7.25 -6.92
N THR A 39 9.71 -7.52 -6.96
CA THR A 39 8.67 -6.50 -7.20
C THR A 39 8.66 -5.47 -6.07
N ILE A 40 8.72 -5.92 -4.81
CA ILE A 40 8.78 -5.02 -3.64
C ILE A 40 10.02 -4.15 -3.70
N LEU A 41 11.19 -4.72 -4.05
CA LEU A 41 12.44 -3.97 -4.17
C LEU A 41 12.33 -2.86 -5.22
N LEU A 42 11.81 -3.19 -6.41
CA LEU A 42 11.62 -2.22 -7.50
C LEU A 42 10.64 -1.11 -7.09
N ASN A 43 9.52 -1.48 -6.45
CA ASN A 43 8.53 -0.51 -5.97
C ASN A 43 9.14 0.46 -4.96
N VAL A 44 9.91 -0.04 -3.98
CA VAL A 44 10.57 0.81 -2.98
C VAL A 44 11.62 1.71 -3.65
N GLN A 45 12.42 1.18 -4.57
CA GLN A 45 13.41 1.98 -5.28
C GLN A 45 12.76 3.09 -6.12
N GLU A 46 11.62 2.82 -6.73
CA GLU A 46 10.86 3.82 -7.48
C GLU A 46 10.29 4.92 -6.57
N LEU A 47 9.73 4.54 -5.41
CA LEU A 47 9.22 5.51 -4.44
C LEU A 47 10.34 6.43 -3.90
N ILE A 48 11.53 5.90 -3.65
CA ILE A 48 12.69 6.69 -3.24
C ILE A 48 13.06 7.68 -4.33
N LYS A 49 13.18 7.22 -5.59
CA LYS A 49 13.46 8.10 -6.73
C LYS A 49 12.41 9.20 -6.87
N GLN A 50 11.13 8.87 -6.75
CA GLN A 50 10.04 9.86 -6.83
C GLN A 50 10.11 10.90 -5.72
N THR A 51 10.45 10.48 -4.50
CA THR A 51 10.68 11.40 -3.37
C THR A 51 11.87 12.32 -3.64
N ASP A 52 12.96 11.78 -4.21
CA ASP A 52 14.12 12.60 -4.58
C ASP A 52 13.78 13.58 -5.71
N GLN A 53 12.97 13.20 -6.70
CA GLN A 53 12.52 14.10 -7.77
C GLN A 53 11.62 15.23 -7.25
N ASP A 54 10.73 14.94 -6.29
CA ASP A 54 9.91 15.96 -5.62
C ASP A 54 10.81 16.96 -4.86
N ASN A 55 11.90 16.47 -4.26
CA ASN A 55 12.88 17.30 -3.57
C ASN A 55 13.82 18.08 -4.53
N GLN A 56 14.04 17.58 -5.75
CA GLN A 56 14.83 18.25 -6.80
C GLN A 56 14.03 19.33 -7.55
N GLY A 57 12.72 19.43 -7.32
CA GLY A 57 11.90 20.60 -7.70
C GLY A 57 12.13 21.84 -6.81
N PHE A 58 12.95 21.74 -5.76
CA PHE A 58 13.20 22.82 -4.79
C PHE A 58 14.61 23.44 -4.87
N THR A 59 15.36 23.26 -5.95
CA THR A 59 16.62 24.02 -6.14
C THR A 59 16.80 24.51 -7.57
N LEU A 60 16.21 25.68 -7.86
CA LEU A 60 16.79 26.71 -8.73
C LEU A 60 15.95 27.99 -8.53
N GLY A 61 16.36 28.80 -7.54
CA GLY A 61 15.68 30.03 -7.18
C GLY A 61 16.34 30.77 -6.02
N GLU A 62 17.67 30.81 -5.97
CA GLU A 62 18.33 31.95 -5.32
C GLU A 62 18.00 33.18 -6.17
N ASN A 63 17.01 33.95 -5.73
CA ASN A 63 16.84 35.40 -5.90
C ASN A 63 15.37 35.69 -5.61
N GLY A 64 15.09 36.24 -4.42
CA GLY A 64 13.74 36.65 -4.08
C GLY A 64 13.24 37.72 -5.04
N HIS A 65 12.01 37.57 -5.54
CA HIS A 65 10.99 38.63 -5.60
C HIS A 65 9.72 38.16 -6.36
N ASP A 66 9.02 37.12 -5.89
CA ASP A 66 7.72 36.78 -6.48
C ASP A 66 6.97 35.77 -5.60
N SER A 67 6.24 36.35 -4.65
CA SER A 67 5.02 35.77 -4.13
C SER A 67 4.01 35.58 -5.29
N LEU A 68 3.18 34.53 -5.18
CA LEU A 68 1.92 34.26 -5.90
C LEU A 68 1.99 33.37 -7.15
N ALA A 69 1.79 32.05 -6.97
CA ALA A 69 0.75 31.28 -7.68
C ALA A 69 0.75 29.81 -7.20
N TRP A 70 -0.23 29.49 -6.36
CA TRP A 70 -0.64 28.10 -6.16
C TRP A 70 -1.28 27.59 -7.45
N GLN A 71 -0.66 26.65 -8.16
CA GLN A 71 -1.29 25.95 -9.28
C GLN A 71 -1.25 24.43 -9.03
N SER A 72 -2.09 23.96 -8.10
CA SER A 72 -2.47 22.56 -8.02
C SER A 72 -3.76 22.35 -8.81
N GLU A 73 -3.61 21.92 -10.06
CA GLU A 73 -4.71 21.48 -10.93
C GLU A 73 -5.23 20.10 -10.45
N SER A 74 -5.88 20.08 -9.29
CA SER A 74 -6.59 18.91 -8.77
C SER A 74 -7.92 18.76 -9.51
N GLN A 75 -7.88 18.19 -10.71
CA GLN A 75 -9.08 17.79 -11.44
C GLN A 75 -9.75 16.58 -10.75
N ARG A 76 -10.63 16.84 -9.78
CA ARG A 76 -11.90 16.10 -9.67
C ARG A 76 -12.96 16.88 -8.92
N SER A 77 -13.75 17.60 -9.70
CA SER A 77 -15.09 18.04 -9.33
C SER A 77 -15.98 16.82 -9.06
N HIS A 78 -16.50 16.68 -7.84
CA HIS A 78 -17.93 16.42 -7.59
C HIS A 78 -18.20 16.49 -6.07
N THR A 79 -18.72 17.64 -5.63
CA THR A 79 -19.67 17.83 -4.53
C THR A 79 -19.46 17.00 -3.24
N ASP A 80 -18.57 17.45 -2.34
CA ASP A 80 -18.80 17.33 -0.89
C ASP A 80 -18.08 18.46 -0.15
N LYS A 81 -18.82 19.26 0.63
CA LYS A 81 -18.29 20.38 1.44
C LYS A 81 -17.69 19.87 2.76
N ARG A 82 -16.90 18.80 2.71
CA ARG A 82 -16.07 18.41 3.86
C ARG A 82 -14.86 19.32 3.90
N GLN A 83 -14.98 20.38 4.69
CA GLN A 83 -13.87 21.16 5.20
C GLN A 83 -12.72 20.20 5.58
N LYS A 84 -11.62 20.25 4.83
CA LYS A 84 -10.42 19.49 5.15
C LYS A 84 -9.79 20.18 6.36
N LYS A 85 -10.31 19.89 7.55
CA LYS A 85 -9.76 20.41 8.81
C LYS A 85 -8.34 19.88 8.92
N GLN A 86 -7.36 20.77 8.83
CA GLN A 86 -5.97 20.44 9.06
C GLN A 86 -5.84 19.98 10.51
N ILE A 87 -5.58 18.69 10.73
CA ILE A 87 -5.33 18.14 12.07
C ILE A 87 -3.99 18.73 12.52
N THR A 88 -4.00 19.47 13.62
CA THR A 88 -2.79 20.06 14.19
C THR A 88 -2.17 19.10 15.22
N LEU A 89 -0.88 19.27 15.51
CA LEU A 89 -0.21 18.50 16.56
C LEU A 89 -0.92 18.60 17.92
N LYS A 90 -1.61 19.72 18.18
CA LYS A 90 -2.43 19.91 19.39
C LYS A 90 -3.65 18.98 19.42
N ASP A 91 -4.26 18.74 18.27
CA ASP A 91 -5.40 17.82 18.14
C ASP A 91 -4.97 16.36 18.36
N LEU A 92 -3.73 15.99 17.98
CA LEU A 92 -3.17 14.65 18.21
C LEU A 92 -2.81 14.41 19.68
N ILE A 93 -2.29 15.43 20.37
CA ILE A 93 -1.98 15.35 21.80
C ILE A 93 -3.27 15.23 22.61
N ALA A 94 -4.30 16.03 22.26
CA ALA A 94 -5.63 15.93 22.88
C ALA A 94 -6.32 14.56 22.65
N PHE A 95 -6.00 13.85 21.56
CA PHE A 95 -6.49 12.48 21.33
C PHE A 95 -5.72 11.43 22.16
N SER A 96 -4.43 11.68 22.41
CA SER A 96 -3.56 10.79 23.21
C SER A 96 -3.82 10.91 24.71
N GLU A 97 -4.10 12.11 25.20
CA GLU A 97 -4.62 12.34 26.54
C GLU A 97 -6.12 12.10 26.49
N GLY A 98 -6.51 10.83 26.40
CA GLY A 98 -7.90 10.40 26.32
C GLY A 98 -8.74 11.17 27.34
N ASP A 99 -9.80 11.81 26.84
CA ASP A 99 -10.88 12.39 27.63
C ASP A 99 -11.32 11.37 28.69
N HIS A 100 -10.73 11.49 29.87
CA HIS A 100 -11.13 10.80 31.06
C HIS A 100 -11.52 11.84 32.08
N LEU A 101 -12.62 12.56 31.84
CA LEU A 101 -13.39 13.17 32.91
C LEU A 101 -14.90 13.13 32.61
N ASN A 102 -15.57 12.24 33.37
CA ASN A 102 -16.95 12.33 33.86
C ASN A 102 -18.11 11.97 32.92
#